data_AF-A0A944KEX0-F1
#
_entry.id   AF-A0A944KEX0-F1
#
_cell.length_a   1.000
_cell.length_b   1.000
_cell.length_c   1.000
_cell.angle_alpha   90.00
_cell.angle_beta   90.00
_cell.angle_gamma   90.00
#
_symmetry.space_group_name_H-M   'P 1'
#
loop_
_entity.id
_entity.type
_entity.pdbx_description
1 polymer ?
#
loop_
_entity_poly.entity_id
_entity_poly.type
_entity_poly.pdbx_seq_one_letter_code
_entity_poly.pdbx_strand_id
1 'polypeptide(L)'
;MKFDMGSTTLSDLGKSTVGSSTDLGTLIQLLIAAADPLEGKFNGAGKAAFDSFKVRADEITNALNGSLQSILGGQSGMDTAFGTGDQEQESNAHQSMAGANFDAARFSGR
;
A
#
# COMPACT_ATOMS: atom_id res chain seq x y z
N MET A 1 -11.12 -16.73 8.88
CA MET A 1 -12.04 -15.60 9.16
C MET A 1 -11.35 -14.33 9.62
N LYS A 2 -10.60 -14.29 10.75
CA LYS A 2 -9.93 -13.04 11.19
C LYS A 2 -8.77 -12.60 10.27
N PHE A 3 -8.04 -13.57 9.70
CA PHE A 3 -6.93 -13.31 8.77
C PHE A 3 -7.42 -12.89 7.36
N ASP A 4 -8.43 -13.56 6.80
CA ASP A 4 -9.13 -13.15 5.57
C ASP A 4 -9.72 -11.74 5.61
N MET A 5 -10.27 -11.35 6.77
CA MET A 5 -10.85 -10.02 6.94
C MET A 5 -9.77 -8.94 6.91
N GLY A 6 -8.56 -9.25 7.39
CA GLY A 6 -7.38 -8.37 7.34
C GLY A 6 -6.86 -8.17 5.92
N SER A 7 -6.71 -9.24 5.12
CA SER A 7 -6.24 -9.15 3.73
C SER A 7 -7.22 -8.37 2.85
N THR A 8 -8.52 -8.61 3.02
CA THR A 8 -9.57 -7.88 2.28
C THR A 8 -9.56 -6.38 2.63
N THR A 9 -9.46 -6.05 3.92
CA THR A 9 -9.42 -4.64 4.38
C THR A 9 -8.18 -3.91 3.88
N LEU A 10 -7.01 -4.56 3.87
CA LEU A 10 -5.78 -3.99 3.34
C LEU A 10 -5.85 -3.78 1.82
N SER A 11 -6.43 -4.74 1.09
CA SER A 11 -6.65 -4.62 -0.36
C SER A 11 -7.57 -3.45 -0.71
N ASP A 12 -8.68 -3.29 0.03
CA ASP A 12 -9.62 -2.20 -0.20
C ASP A 12 -9.01 -0.84 0.17
N LEU A 13 -8.27 -0.77 1.29
CA LEU A 13 -7.51 0.43 1.65
C LEU A 13 -6.48 0.78 0.57
N GLY A 14 -5.77 -0.21 0.02
CA GLY A 14 -4.82 -0.04 -1.09
C GLY A 14 -5.49 0.54 -2.34
N LYS A 15 -6.66 0.02 -2.74
CA LYS A 15 -7.43 0.54 -3.88
C LYS A 15 -7.89 1.98 -3.68
N SER A 16 -8.48 2.30 -2.52
CA SER A 16 -8.89 3.68 -2.21
C SER A 16 -7.69 4.63 -2.23
N THR A 17 -6.57 4.20 -1.69
CA THR A 17 -5.33 4.97 -1.60
C THR A 17 -4.75 5.29 -2.98
N VAL A 18 -4.72 4.31 -3.90
CA VAL A 18 -4.32 4.52 -5.31
C VAL A 18 -5.28 5.44 -6.05
N GLY A 19 -6.59 5.25 -5.87
CA GLY A 19 -7.63 6.08 -6.48
C GLY A 19 -7.49 7.55 -6.06
N SER A 20 -7.42 7.81 -4.76
CA SER A 20 -7.24 9.15 -4.21
C SER A 20 -5.93 9.81 -4.65
N SER A 21 -4.84 9.05 -4.82
CA SER A 21 -3.58 9.60 -5.34
C SER A 21 -3.67 10.05 -6.78
N THR A 22 -4.32 9.25 -7.63
CA THR A 22 -4.50 9.55 -9.04
C THR A 22 -5.34 10.81 -9.19
N ASP A 23 -6.39 10.91 -8.37
CA ASP A 23 -7.28 12.06 -8.34
C ASP A 23 -6.54 13.32 -7.87
N LEU A 24 -5.73 13.22 -6.81
CA LEU A 24 -4.95 14.34 -6.27
C LEU A 24 -3.89 14.84 -7.27
N GLY A 25 -3.19 13.94 -7.96
CA GLY A 25 -2.26 14.30 -9.04
C GLY A 25 -2.96 14.99 -10.21
N THR A 26 -4.15 14.52 -10.58
CA THR A 26 -4.98 15.14 -11.63
C THR A 26 -5.43 16.54 -11.22
N LEU A 27 -5.89 16.72 -9.97
CA LEU A 27 -6.28 18.02 -9.44
C LEU A 27 -5.12 19.01 -9.41
N ILE A 28 -3.90 18.56 -9.09
CA ILE A 28 -2.71 19.42 -9.11
C ILE A 28 -2.36 19.85 -10.55
N GLN A 29 -2.42 18.95 -11.52
CA GLN A 29 -2.23 19.32 -12.93
C GLN A 29 -3.28 20.31 -13.42
N LEU A 30 -4.55 20.09 -13.06
CA LEU A 30 -5.64 21.02 -13.38
C LEU A 30 -5.42 22.39 -12.72
N LEU A 31 -4.93 22.43 -11.49
CA LEU A 31 -4.63 23.66 -10.76
C LEU A 31 -3.48 24.43 -11.40
N ILE A 32 -2.43 23.73 -11.84
CA ILE A 32 -1.33 24.30 -12.62
C ILE A 32 -1.85 24.90 -13.93
N ALA A 33 -2.59 24.12 -14.72
CA ALA A 33 -3.13 24.55 -16.01
C ALA A 33 -4.11 25.73 -15.87
N ALA A 34 -4.93 25.73 -14.81
CA ALA A 34 -5.84 26.85 -14.51
C ALA A 34 -5.10 28.13 -14.17
N ALA A 35 -3.85 28.04 -13.73
CA ALA A 35 -3.06 29.18 -13.29
C ALA A 35 -2.01 29.63 -14.33
N ASP A 36 -1.74 28.87 -15.39
CA ASP A 36 -0.93 29.32 -16.54
C ASP A 36 -1.39 30.67 -17.15
N PRO A 37 -2.69 30.97 -17.31
CA PRO A 37 -3.16 32.28 -17.80
C PRO A 37 -2.85 33.44 -16.84
N LEU A 38 -2.57 33.13 -15.57
CA LEU A 38 -2.24 34.12 -14.55
C LEU A 38 -0.74 34.45 -14.53
N GLU A 39 0.13 33.57 -15.02
CA GLU A 39 1.58 33.80 -15.09
C GLU A 39 1.93 35.05 -15.92
N GLY A 40 1.20 35.29 -17.01
CA GLY A 40 1.34 36.51 -17.81
C GLY A 40 0.70 37.77 -17.20
N LYS A 41 -0.08 37.62 -16.12
CA LYS A 41 -0.71 38.73 -15.38
C LYS A 41 0.05 39.11 -14.11
N PHE A 42 0.87 38.21 -13.58
CA PHE A 42 1.69 38.45 -12.40
C PHE A 42 3.10 38.94 -12.81
N ASN A 43 3.48 40.14 -12.39
CA ASN A 43 4.85 40.66 -12.54
C ASN A 43 5.53 40.75 -11.17
N GLY A 44 6.85 40.56 -11.13
CA GLY A 44 7.65 40.67 -9.91
C GLY A 44 7.32 39.62 -8.85
N ALA A 45 7.02 40.06 -7.61
CA ALA A 45 6.81 39.16 -6.47
C ALA A 45 5.64 38.16 -6.65
N GLY A 46 4.61 38.51 -7.44
CA GLY A 46 3.49 37.61 -7.73
C GLY A 46 3.90 36.40 -8.57
N LYS A 47 4.80 36.60 -9.55
CA LYS A 47 5.35 35.51 -10.36
C LYS A 47 6.22 34.58 -9.51
N ALA A 48 7.09 35.15 -8.67
CA ALA A 48 7.93 34.36 -7.77
C ALA A 48 7.14 33.50 -6.78
N ALA A 49 6.01 34.03 -6.26
CA ALA A 49 5.10 33.28 -5.40
C ALA A 49 4.40 32.15 -6.15
N PHE A 50 4.00 32.41 -7.40
CA PHE A 50 3.36 31.41 -8.26
C PHE A 50 4.33 30.29 -8.66
N ASP A 51 5.56 30.64 -9.06
CA ASP A 51 6.61 29.68 -9.38
C ASP A 51 6.93 28.80 -8.16
N SER A 52 7.03 29.40 -6.96
CA SER A 52 7.22 28.66 -5.71
C SER A 52 6.04 27.73 -5.39
N PHE A 53 4.82 28.15 -5.69
CA PHE A 53 3.62 27.34 -5.52
C PHE A 53 3.66 26.10 -6.43
N LYS A 54 3.99 26.26 -7.73
CA LYS A 54 4.15 25.15 -8.68
C LYS A 54 5.18 24.14 -8.18
N VAL A 55 6.38 24.60 -7.82
CA VAL A 55 7.47 23.73 -7.34
C VAL A 55 7.03 22.93 -6.10
N ARG A 56 6.40 23.59 -5.12
CA ARG A 56 5.92 22.88 -3.92
C ARG A 56 4.80 21.90 -4.22
N ALA A 57 3.91 22.22 -5.16
CA ALA A 57 2.85 21.30 -5.58
C ALA A 57 3.44 20.04 -6.23
N ASP A 58 4.44 20.20 -7.09
CA ASP A 58 5.15 19.07 -7.70
C ASP A 58 5.90 18.23 -6.67
N GLU A 59 6.61 18.87 -5.73
CA GLU A 59 7.29 18.18 -4.63
C GLU A 59 6.33 17.37 -3.75
N ILE A 60 5.20 17.96 -3.35
CA ILE A 60 4.18 17.28 -2.56
C ILE A 60 3.62 16.09 -3.33
N THR A 61 3.31 16.26 -4.63
CA THR A 61 2.82 15.18 -5.49
C THR A 61 3.80 14.02 -5.55
N ASN A 62 5.08 14.32 -5.74
CA ASN A 62 6.14 13.31 -5.81
C ASN A 62 6.33 12.58 -4.48
N ALA A 63 6.33 13.33 -3.35
CA ALA A 63 6.43 12.75 -2.01
C ALA A 63 5.22 11.86 -1.69
N LEU A 64 4.02 12.28 -2.10
CA LEU A 64 2.80 11.49 -1.94
C LEU A 64 2.92 10.19 -2.74
N ASN A 65 3.26 10.26 -4.02
CA ASN A 65 3.46 9.10 -4.88
C ASN A 65 4.51 8.12 -4.33
N GLY A 66 5.65 8.62 -3.83
CA GLY A 66 6.68 7.78 -3.22
C GLY A 66 6.22 7.10 -1.92
N SER A 67 5.48 7.83 -1.08
CA SER A 67 4.88 7.27 0.14
C SER A 67 3.87 6.17 -0.18
N LEU A 68 3.10 6.34 -1.25
CA LEU A 68 2.10 5.38 -1.69
C LEU A 68 2.73 4.13 -2.28
N GLN A 69 3.77 4.26 -3.10
CA GLN A 69 4.55 3.11 -3.57
C GLN A 69 5.14 2.33 -2.39
N SER A 70 5.58 3.02 -1.35
CA SER A 70 6.08 2.39 -0.11
C SER A 70 4.97 1.63 0.62
N ILE A 71 3.77 2.21 0.73
CA ILE A 71 2.60 1.53 1.33
C ILE A 71 2.22 0.28 0.52
N LEU A 72 2.13 0.40 -0.80
CA LEU A 72 1.80 -0.73 -1.69
C LEU A 72 2.85 -1.85 -1.60
N GLY A 73 4.13 -1.48 -1.56
CA GLY A 73 5.23 -2.42 -1.34
C GLY A 73 5.13 -3.12 0.02
N GLY A 74 4.83 -2.35 1.08
CA GLY A 74 4.60 -2.90 2.43
C GLY A 74 3.38 -3.82 2.49
N GLN A 75 2.29 -3.48 1.80
CA GLN A 75 1.09 -4.33 1.70
C GLN A 75 1.38 -5.64 0.98
N SER A 76 2.06 -5.59 -0.16
CA SER A 76 2.48 -6.80 -0.89
C SER A 76 3.45 -7.67 -0.07
N GLY A 77 4.36 -7.03 0.68
CA GLY A 77 5.24 -7.73 1.62
C GLY A 77 4.47 -8.42 2.75
N MET A 78 3.48 -7.76 3.33
CA MET A 78 2.59 -8.35 4.33
C MET A 78 1.79 -9.52 3.77
N ASP A 79 1.17 -9.37 2.60
CA ASP A 79 0.40 -10.45 1.95
C ASP A 79 1.27 -11.69 1.72
N THR A 80 2.50 -11.48 1.25
CA THR A 80 3.49 -12.55 1.05
C THR A 80 3.87 -13.21 2.38
N ALA A 81 4.16 -12.41 3.41
CA ALA A 81 4.54 -12.90 4.73
C ALA A 81 3.41 -13.73 5.39
N PHE A 82 2.16 -13.28 5.24
CA PHE A 82 0.99 -14.03 5.74
C PHE A 82 0.79 -15.34 4.99
N GLY A 83 0.82 -15.34 3.65
CA GLY A 83 0.64 -16.55 2.86
C GLY A 83 1.75 -17.59 3.09
N THR A 84 3.00 -17.13 3.15
CA THR A 84 4.15 -18.02 3.42
C THR A 84 4.14 -18.55 4.85
N GLY A 85 3.82 -17.71 5.83
CA GLY A 85 3.74 -18.12 7.23
C GLY A 85 2.66 -19.17 7.49
N ASP A 86 1.49 -19.06 6.84
CA ASP A 86 0.40 -20.05 6.98
C ASP A 86 0.82 -21.41 6.41
N GLN A 87 1.44 -21.42 5.22
CA GLN A 87 1.94 -22.63 4.58
C GLN A 87 3.09 -23.28 5.37
N GLU A 88 3.97 -22.47 5.95
CA GLU A 88 5.06 -22.94 6.81
C GLU A 88 4.53 -23.53 8.12
N GLN A 89 3.52 -22.89 8.72
CA GLN A 89 2.85 -23.39 9.93
C GLN A 89 2.11 -24.70 9.65
N GLU A 90 1.42 -24.82 8.51
CA GLU A 90 0.77 -26.05 8.06
C GLU A 90 1.81 -27.17 7.87
N SER A 91 2.91 -26.89 7.17
CA SER A 91 3.98 -27.85 6.91
C SER A 91 4.63 -28.34 8.20
N ASN A 92 4.91 -27.42 9.14
CA ASN A 92 5.46 -27.75 10.44
C ASN A 92 4.50 -28.59 11.29
N ALA A 93 3.19 -28.31 11.21
CA ALA A 93 2.16 -29.10 11.88
C ALA A 93 2.09 -30.52 11.28
N HIS A 94 2.09 -30.65 9.95
CA HIS A 94 2.11 -31.96 9.26
C HIS A 94 3.36 -32.77 9.59
N GLN A 95 4.54 -32.14 9.62
CA GLN A 95 5.78 -32.81 10.03
C GLN A 95 5.73 -33.25 11.48
N SER A 96 5.23 -32.40 12.38
CA SER A 96 5.06 -32.73 13.80
C SER A 96 4.04 -33.86 14.00
N MET A 97 2.95 -33.88 13.22
CA MET A 97 1.98 -34.96 13.19
C MET A 97 2.58 -36.26 12.62
N ALA A 98 3.33 -36.19 11.53
CA ALA A 98 3.99 -37.36 10.94
C ALA A 98 5.04 -37.97 11.88
N GLY A 99 5.73 -37.13 12.68
CA GLY A 99 6.66 -37.57 13.73
C GLY A 99 5.97 -38.04 15.02
N ALA A 100 4.69 -37.70 15.22
CA ALA A 100 3.90 -38.21 16.34
C ALA A 100 3.54 -39.68 16.07
N ASN A 101 4.02 -40.58 16.94
CA ASN A 101 3.78 -42.00 16.82
C ASN A 101 2.32 -42.35 17.18
N PHE A 102 1.41 -42.18 16.22
CA PHE A 102 -0.01 -42.57 16.36
C PHE A 102 -0.20 -44.09 16.44
N ASP A 103 0.77 -44.89 16.00
CA ASP A 103 0.72 -46.36 16.11
C ASP A 103 0.95 -46.86 17.55
N ALA A 104 1.71 -46.13 18.38
CA ALA A 104 1.80 -46.42 19.83
C ALA A 104 0.52 -46.02 20.60
N ALA A 105 -0.36 -45.22 20.00
CA ALA A 105 -1.65 -44.80 20.57
C ALA A 105 -2.82 -45.67 20.11
N ARG A 106 -2.61 -46.65 19.20
CA ARG A 106 -3.57 -47.74 19.03
C ARG A 106 -3.61 -48.50 20.35
N PHE A 107 -4.72 -48.39 21.06
CA PHE A 107 -5.06 -49.29 22.16
C PHE A 107 -5.14 -50.73 21.62
N SER A 108 -4.01 -51.40 21.41
CA SER A 108 -3.90 -52.86 21.47
C SER A 108 -3.83 -53.29 22.93
N GLY A 109 -4.74 -52.74 23.73
CA GLY A 109 -4.96 -53.13 25.10
C GLY A 109 -6.04 -54.18 25.15
N ARG A 110 -5.61 -55.45 25.04
CA ARG A 110 -6.26 -56.68 25.53
C ARG A 110 -7.63 -57.07 24.99
#